data_AF-A0A0C2WE86-F1
#
_entry.id   AF-A0A0C2WE86-F1
#
_cell.length_a   1.000
_cell.length_b   1.000
_cell.length_c   1.000
_cell.angle_alpha   90.00
_cell.angle_beta   90.00
_cell.angle_gamma   90.00
#
_symmetry.space_group_name_H-M   'P 1'
#
loop_
_entity.id
_entity.type
_entity.pdbx_description
1 polymer ?
#
loop_
_entity_poly.entity_id
_entity_poly.type
_entity_poly.pdbx_seq_one_letter_code
_entity_poly.pdbx_strand_id
1 'polypeptide(L)'
;ISYAEGAGLDTNKVCLDGTREEVLHEVINWIDDADPNAPRIFWLFGTACTGKSAIAHTIARAMKESGALGSCFCFEHGDVKRHAKLFSTISHDLA
;
A
#
# COMPACT_ATOMS: atom_id res chain seq x y z
N ILE A 1 -10.68 -9.95 17.32
CA ILE A 1 -9.78 -10.25 16.18
C ILE A 1 -8.49 -9.48 16.43
N SER A 2 -7.31 -10.10 16.36
CA SER A 2 -6.05 -9.40 16.63
C SER A 2 -5.70 -8.45 15.47
N TYR A 3 -5.69 -7.14 15.73
CA TYR A 3 -5.28 -6.13 14.75
C TYR A 3 -3.78 -5.82 14.89
N ALA A 4 -3.13 -5.52 13.77
CA ALA A 4 -1.73 -5.10 13.73
C ALA A 4 -1.64 -3.57 13.85
N GLU A 5 -1.58 -3.07 15.08
CA GLU A 5 -1.38 -1.65 15.33
C GLU A 5 -0.11 -1.13 14.65
N GLY A 6 -0.21 0.01 13.96
CA GLY A 6 0.90 0.62 13.21
C GLY A 6 1.27 -0.07 11.89
N ALA A 7 0.59 -1.16 11.49
CA ALA A 7 0.85 -1.81 10.20
C ALA A 7 0.14 -1.16 9.02
N GLY A 8 -0.85 -0.28 9.26
CA GLY A 8 -1.66 0.34 8.22
C GLY A 8 -0.99 1.51 7.51
N LEU A 9 -1.81 2.28 6.78
CA LEU A 9 -1.40 3.55 6.16
C LEU A 9 -0.81 4.51 7.19
N ASP A 10 0.41 5.00 6.93
CA ASP A 10 1.08 6.06 7.68
C ASP A 10 1.16 7.31 6.80
N THR A 11 0.38 8.34 7.15
CA THR A 11 0.33 9.60 6.40
C THR A 11 1.62 10.42 6.49
N ASN A 12 2.49 10.14 7.46
CA ASN A 12 3.79 10.81 7.59
C ASN A 12 4.84 10.21 6.64
N LYS A 13 4.53 9.07 6.01
CA LYS A 13 5.44 8.38 5.08
C LYS A 13 5.05 8.55 3.63
N VAL A 14 4.11 9.43 3.29
CA VAL A 14 3.73 9.71 1.90
C VAL A 14 4.82 10.48 1.16
N CYS A 15 4.78 10.44 -0.17
CA CYS A 15 5.61 11.25 -1.04
C CYS A 15 5.31 12.73 -0.80
N LEU A 16 6.32 13.57 -1.01
CA LEU A 16 6.14 15.01 -1.08
C LEU A 16 5.31 15.36 -2.31
N ASP A 17 4.47 16.38 -2.19
CA ASP A 17 3.63 16.85 -3.29
C ASP A 17 4.49 17.23 -4.50
N GLY A 18 4.03 16.86 -5.71
CA GLY A 18 4.78 17.08 -6.95
C GLY A 18 5.96 16.15 -7.19
N THR A 19 6.19 15.14 -6.35
CA THR A 19 7.27 14.15 -6.55
C THR A 19 6.74 12.79 -6.96
N ARG A 20 7.54 12.04 -7.73
CA ARG A 20 7.23 10.66 -8.16
C ARG A 20 5.91 10.50 -8.94
N GLU A 21 5.40 11.59 -9.52
CA GLU A 21 4.11 11.63 -10.22
C GLU A 21 4.01 10.59 -11.33
N GLU A 22 5.08 10.39 -12.12
CA GLU A 22 5.09 9.41 -13.19
C GLU A 22 4.79 7.99 -12.70
N VAL A 23 5.49 7.54 -11.65
CA VAL A 23 5.29 6.21 -11.06
C VAL A 23 3.95 6.13 -10.34
N LEU A 24 3.50 7.21 -9.69
CA LEU A 24 2.19 7.23 -9.05
C LEU A 24 1.07 7.07 -10.09
N HIS A 25 1.14 7.79 -11.20
CA HIS A 25 0.19 7.66 -12.30
C HIS A 25 0.24 6.28 -12.95
N GLU A 26 1.42 5.70 -13.15
CA GLU A 26 1.56 4.33 -13.66
C GLU A 26 0.83 3.31 -12.77
N VAL A 27 1.06 3.38 -11.46
CA VAL A 27 0.42 2.45 -10.50
C VAL A 27 -1.09 2.67 -10.43
N ILE A 28 -1.57 3.92 -10.42
CA ILE A 28 -3.01 4.22 -10.39
C ILE A 28 -3.69 3.71 -11.67
N ASN A 29 -3.11 3.97 -12.84
CA ASN A 29 -3.63 3.46 -14.11
C ASN A 29 -3.67 1.92 -14.14
N TRP A 30 -2.67 1.27 -13.54
CA TRP A 30 -2.65 -0.18 -13.38
C TRP A 30 -3.76 -0.70 -12.44
N ILE A 31 -4.05 0.01 -11.35
CA ILE A 31 -5.16 -0.33 -10.43
C ILE A 31 -6.50 -0.23 -11.15
N ASP A 32 -6.68 0.83 -11.94
CA ASP A 32 -7.93 1.14 -12.63
C ASP A 32 -8.13 0.35 -13.94
N ASP A 33 -7.19 -0.54 -14.29
CA ASP A 33 -7.32 -1.38 -15.49
C ASP A 33 -8.45 -2.41 -15.35
N ALA A 34 -9.52 -2.14 -16.11
CA ALA A 34 -10.74 -2.93 -16.15
C ALA A 34 -10.64 -4.19 -17.03
N ASP A 35 -9.54 -4.41 -17.77
CA ASP A 35 -9.35 -5.66 -18.51
C ASP A 35 -9.35 -6.85 -17.53
N PRO A 36 -10.23 -7.86 -17.71
CA PRO A 36 -10.23 -9.06 -16.88
C PRO A 36 -8.88 -9.79 -16.86
N ASN A 37 -8.05 -9.62 -17.89
CA ASN A 37 -6.73 -10.24 -18.05
C ASN A 37 -5.58 -9.38 -17.52
N ALA A 38 -5.85 -8.16 -17.04
CA ALA A 38 -4.81 -7.31 -16.46
C ALA A 38 -4.16 -8.00 -15.25
N PRO A 39 -2.82 -7.87 -15.07
CA PRO A 39 -2.15 -8.44 -13.92
C PRO A 39 -2.68 -7.81 -12.63
N ARG A 40 -2.89 -8.61 -11.58
CA ARG A 40 -3.44 -8.15 -10.27
C ARG A 40 -2.39 -8.01 -9.16
N ILE A 41 -1.12 -8.22 -9.51
CA ILE A 41 0.02 -7.98 -8.62
C ILE A 41 0.97 -6.99 -9.31
N PHE A 42 1.18 -5.84 -8.68
CA PHE A 42 2.19 -4.87 -9.11
C PHE A 42 3.45 -5.02 -8.27
N TRP A 43 4.60 -5.17 -8.92
CA TRP A 43 5.89 -5.32 -8.24
C TRP A 43 6.72 -4.03 -8.38
N LEU A 44 6.71 -3.20 -7.34
CA LEU A 44 7.53 -1.99 -7.27
C LEU A 44 8.93 -2.31 -6.74
N PHE A 45 9.94 -2.30 -7.61
CA PHE A 45 11.34 -2.58 -7.25
C PHE A 45 12.26 -1.37 -7.45
N GLY A 46 13.43 -1.43 -6.84
CA GLY A 46 14.43 -0.37 -6.92
C GLY A 46 15.42 -0.43 -5.77
N THR A 47 16.49 0.35 -5.85
CA THR A 47 17.56 0.38 -4.85
C THR A 47 17.04 0.75 -3.46
N ALA A 48 17.76 0.35 -2.41
CA ALA A 48 17.42 0.74 -1.05
C ALA A 48 17.37 2.28 -0.92
N CYS A 49 16.54 2.78 0.00
CA CYS A 49 16.40 4.21 0.28
C CYS A 49 15.86 5.11 -0.85
N THR A 50 15.21 4.54 -1.88
CA THR A 50 14.58 5.33 -2.97
C THR A 50 13.15 5.79 -2.70
N GLY A 51 12.59 5.48 -1.52
CA GLY A 51 11.24 5.89 -1.16
C GLY A 51 10.12 4.98 -1.68
N LYS A 52 10.40 3.70 -1.97
CA LYS A 52 9.38 2.72 -2.39
C LYS A 52 8.21 2.62 -1.41
N SER A 53 8.49 2.57 -0.11
CA SER A 53 7.45 2.58 0.93
C SER A 53 6.63 3.87 0.90
N ALA A 54 7.25 5.00 0.53
CA ALA A 54 6.54 6.26 0.43
C ALA A 54 5.56 6.29 -0.74
N ILE A 55 5.95 5.72 -1.88
CA ILE A 55 5.05 5.49 -3.01
C ILE A 55 3.87 4.62 -2.56
N ALA A 56 4.13 3.49 -1.88
CA ALA A 56 3.07 2.60 -1.39
C ALA A 56 2.08 3.30 -0.44
N HIS A 57 2.58 4.10 0.51
CA HIS A 57 1.71 4.90 1.39
C HIS A 57 0.94 5.99 0.65
N THR A 58 1.52 6.59 -0.39
CA THR A 58 0.85 7.60 -1.21
C THR A 58 -0.30 7.00 -2.01
N ILE A 59 -0.07 5.84 -2.63
CA ILE A 59 -1.11 5.07 -3.34
C ILE A 59 -2.20 4.64 -2.36
N ALA A 60 -1.84 4.07 -1.20
CA ALA A 60 -2.81 3.68 -0.19
C ALA A 60 -3.65 4.88 0.31
N ARG A 61 -3.05 6.07 0.48
CA ARG A 61 -3.79 7.30 0.80
C ARG A 61 -4.78 7.65 -0.31
N ALA A 62 -4.34 7.69 -1.56
CA ALA A 62 -5.20 8.02 -2.70
C ALA A 62 -6.39 7.04 -2.83
N MET A 63 -6.14 5.74 -2.67
CA MET A 63 -7.20 4.72 -2.71
C MET A 63 -8.15 4.82 -1.51
N LYS A 64 -7.64 5.23 -0.33
CA LYS A 64 -8.49 5.46 0.85
C LYS A 64 -9.41 6.64 0.64
N GLU A 65 -8.89 7.73 0.06
CA GLU A 65 -9.64 8.94 -0.24
C GLU A 65 -10.70 8.72 -1.32
N SER A 66 -10.45 7.83 -2.29
CA SER A 66 -11.44 7.43 -3.30
C SER A 66 -12.45 6.39 -2.82
N GLY A 67 -12.27 5.82 -1.61
CA GLY A 67 -13.09 4.73 -1.09
C GLY A 67 -12.82 3.36 -1.73
N ALA A 68 -11.72 3.23 -2.48
CA ALA A 68 -11.32 1.98 -3.16
C ALA A 68 -10.35 1.11 -2.34
N LEU A 69 -9.75 1.64 -1.26
CA LEU A 69 -8.81 0.88 -0.44
C LEU A 69 -9.53 -0.18 0.40
N GLY A 70 -9.30 -1.46 0.10
CA GLY A 70 -9.78 -2.58 0.92
C GLY A 70 -8.98 -2.76 2.22
N SER A 71 -7.65 -2.79 2.14
CA SER A 71 -6.78 -2.89 3.31
C SER A 71 -5.35 -2.45 2.94
N CYS A 72 -4.56 -2.04 3.91
CA CYS A 72 -3.13 -1.74 3.74
C CYS A 72 -2.35 -2.38 4.88
N PHE A 73 -1.29 -3.12 4.55
CA PHE A 73 -0.44 -3.77 5.55
C PHE A 73 1.03 -3.65 5.19
N CYS A 74 1.80 -3.09 6.12
CA CYS A 74 3.23 -2.86 5.99
C CYS A 74 4.01 -3.74 6.97
N PHE A 75 4.95 -4.50 6.42
CA PHE A 75 5.95 -5.21 7.21
C PHE A 75 7.03 -4.24 7.66
N GLU A 76 7.52 -4.43 8.88
CA GLU A 76 8.59 -3.64 9.46
C GLU A 76 9.74 -4.57 9.86
N HIS A 77 10.95 -4.15 9.50
CA HIS A 77 12.15 -4.91 9.84
C HIS A 77 12.31 -4.94 11.37
N GLY A 78 12.49 -6.13 11.94
CA GLY A 78 12.61 -6.34 13.39
C GLY A 78 11.31 -6.75 14.09
N ASP A 79 10.14 -6.53 13.49
CA ASP A 79 8.87 -7.03 14.05
C ASP A 79 8.52 -8.41 13.51
N VAL A 80 9.21 -9.43 14.05
CA VAL A 80 9.06 -10.83 13.64
C VAL A 80 7.69 -11.42 13.96
N LYS A 81 6.83 -10.77 14.75
CA LYS A 81 5.49 -11.29 15.08
C LYS A 81 4.39 -10.68 14.23
N ARG A 82 4.66 -9.56 13.54
CA ARG A 82 3.65 -8.82 12.76
C ARG A 82 3.01 -9.67 11.66
N HIS A 83 3.79 -10.54 11.00
CA HIS A 83 3.29 -11.38 9.91
C HIS A 83 2.09 -12.26 10.31
N ALA A 84 2.04 -12.72 11.56
CA ALA A 84 0.94 -13.55 12.07
C ALA A 84 -0.40 -12.81 12.12
N LYS A 85 -0.39 -11.47 12.02
CA LYS A 85 -1.58 -10.62 12.05
C LYS A 85 -2.04 -10.15 10.67
N LEU A 86 -1.35 -10.52 9.58
CA LEU A 86 -1.68 -10.07 8.22
C LEU A 86 -3.14 -10.34 7.86
N PHE A 87 -3.55 -11.61 7.90
CA PHE A 87 -4.89 -12.02 7.50
C PHE A 87 -5.97 -11.52 8.44
N SER A 88 -5.69 -11.44 9.74
CA SER A 88 -6.66 -10.93 10.73
C SER A 88 -6.87 -9.43 10.59
N THR A 89 -5.83 -8.66 10.24
CA THR A 89 -5.97 -7.23 9.89
C THR A 89 -6.79 -7.06 8.61
N ILE A 90 -6.43 -7.75 7.53
CA ILE A 90 -7.16 -7.64 6.25
C ILE A 90 -8.63 -8.04 6.42
N SER A 91 -8.91 -9.13 7.13
CA SER A 91 -10.29 -9.57 7.38
C SER A 91 -11.09 -8.57 8.20
N HIS A 92 -10.43 -7.86 9.13
CA HIS A 92 -11.07 -6.81 9.93
C HIS A 92 -11.34 -5.55 9.10
N ASP A 93 -10.43 -5.16 8.21
CA ASP A 93 -10.58 -3.96 7.38
C ASP A 93 -11.67 -4.11 6.31
N LEU A 94 -11.94 -5.35 5.87
CA LEU A 94 -12.96 -5.67 4.86
C LEU A 94 -14.37 -5.94 5.44
N ALA A 95 -14.51 -5.97 6.77
CA ALA A 95 -15.78 -6.28 7.46
C ALA A 95 -16.65 -5.04 7.66
#